data_AF-A0A8T0HF22-F1
#
_entry.id   AF-A0A8T0HF22-F1
#
_cell.length_a   1.000
_cell.length_b   1.000
_cell.length_c   1.000
_cell.angle_alpha   90.00
_cell.angle_beta   90.00
_cell.angle_gamma   90.00
#
_symmetry.space_group_name_H-M   'P 1'
#
loop_
_entity.id
_entity.type
_entity.pdbx_description
1 polymer ?
#
loop_
_entity_poly.entity_id
_entity_poly.type
_entity_poly.pdbx_seq_one_letter_code
_entity_poly.pdbx_strand_id
1 'polypeptide(L)'
;MEDPVPDGGALYPQGKFSHAGAASFDGAGESTNRSGRSHREELSRGGTSGKFLKEGDAEHNAPDTITPESVDPVEVRVEEVVPVQEILKDDLIQRGREIFFQAFNWESCKQRWWNLLANRVDELANWGFTSLWLPPAWDSLAPQGYLPRDFYSLNTSYGSDGELRTLLRKINERGIRAMADIVINHRIGSCQGYGGRYNRYDGMPMPWDEHAVTCDTGGLGNPKTGVIFEGVPNLDHTQEFVRNDLKNWMRWVRKDLGFTDFRFDFSKGYASKFVREFIDAAQPFISIGEYWDSCRYVGPDYSLDYNQDAHRQRTVNWIDGNQGASCAFDFTTKAILQEAVWKKQWWRLRDGQGRPPGVLGMWSSRAVTFVDNHDTGSSQRFWPFPDDHVVQVLQILP
;
A
#
# COMPACT_ATOMS: atom_id res chain seq x y z
N MET A 1 -23.61 3.01 -37.31
CA MET A 1 -23.20 4.42 -37.10
C MET A 1 -22.78 4.47 -35.65
N GLU A 2 -21.54 4.86 -35.40
CA GLU A 2 -20.98 4.93 -34.06
C GLU A 2 -21.30 6.30 -33.48
N ASP A 3 -22.04 6.34 -32.36
CA ASP A 3 -22.25 7.59 -31.63
C ASP A 3 -21.01 7.90 -30.78
N PRO A 4 -20.56 9.16 -30.71
CA PRO A 4 -19.33 9.53 -30.02
C PRO A 4 -19.51 9.46 -28.50
N VAL A 5 -18.54 8.83 -27.83
CA VAL A 5 -18.42 8.85 -26.37
C VAL A 5 -18.09 10.28 -25.92
N PRO A 6 -18.91 10.93 -25.06
CA PRO A 6 -18.59 12.24 -24.52
C PRO A 6 -17.40 12.16 -23.56
N ASP A 7 -16.51 13.13 -23.67
CA ASP A 7 -15.26 13.20 -22.89
C ASP A 7 -15.54 13.22 -21.37
N GLY A 8 -15.15 12.14 -20.70
CA GLY A 8 -15.37 11.92 -19.28
C GLY A 8 -14.34 12.67 -18.45
N GLY A 9 -14.53 13.99 -18.30
CA GLY A 9 -13.70 14.84 -17.44
C GLY A 9 -13.54 14.23 -16.05
N ALA A 10 -12.35 13.69 -15.77
CA ALA A 10 -12.07 12.96 -14.55
C ALA A 10 -12.08 13.89 -13.32
N LEU A 11 -12.60 13.39 -12.20
CA LEU A 11 -12.57 14.09 -10.90
C LEU A 11 -11.17 14.17 -10.25
N TYR A 12 -10.10 13.95 -11.01
CA TYR A 12 -8.79 14.47 -10.65
C TYR A 12 -8.76 15.94 -11.05
N PRO A 13 -8.76 16.91 -10.10
CA PRO A 13 -8.59 18.30 -10.46
C PRO A 13 -7.26 18.43 -11.19
N GLN A 14 -7.30 18.91 -12.44
CA GLN A 14 -6.11 19.13 -13.28
C GLN A 14 -5.03 19.80 -12.44
N GLY A 15 -3.84 19.18 -12.39
CA GLY A 15 -2.76 19.54 -11.48
C GLY A 15 -2.25 20.97 -11.68
N LYS A 16 -2.93 21.95 -11.07
CA LYS A 16 -2.52 23.36 -11.02
C LYS A 16 -1.42 23.56 -9.99
N PHE A 17 -0.27 22.93 -10.22
CA PHE A 17 1.00 23.33 -9.62
C PHE A 17 1.48 24.60 -10.32
N SER A 18 0.98 25.74 -9.86
CA SER A 18 1.42 27.06 -10.33
C SER A 18 2.92 27.23 -10.12
N HIS A 19 3.69 27.23 -11.21
CA HIS A 19 5.10 27.61 -11.18
C HIS A 19 5.22 29.10 -10.85
N ALA A 20 5.51 29.40 -9.58
CA ALA A 20 5.90 30.73 -9.11
C ALA A 20 7.09 30.57 -8.15
N GLY A 21 8.29 30.45 -8.74
CA GLY A 21 9.51 30.11 -8.01
C GLY A 21 10.74 30.10 -8.92
N ALA A 22 10.90 31.14 -9.75
CA ALA A 22 12.11 31.32 -10.54
C ALA A 22 13.28 31.63 -9.59
N ALA A 23 14.11 30.62 -9.31
CA ALA A 23 15.36 30.80 -8.59
C ALA A 23 16.38 31.49 -9.52
N SER A 24 16.55 32.80 -9.35
CA SER A 24 17.64 33.55 -9.96
C SER A 24 18.98 33.10 -9.36
N PHE A 25 19.83 32.49 -10.19
CA PHE A 25 21.24 32.27 -9.87
C PHE A 25 22.00 33.60 -10.02
N ASP A 26 22.62 34.06 -8.93
CA ASP A 26 23.77 34.96 -8.96
C ASP A 26 24.89 34.35 -8.11
N GLY A 27 26.14 34.46 -8.57
CA GLY A 27 27.27 33.77 -7.99
C GLY A 27 28.42 34.68 -7.55
N ALA A 28 29.01 34.35 -6.40
CA ALA A 28 30.37 34.66 -5.96
C ALA A 28 30.74 33.59 -4.90
N GLY A 29 31.93 32.98 -4.87
CA GLY A 29 33.14 33.56 -4.25
C GLY A 29 33.00 33.52 -2.71
N GLU A 30 33.82 32.85 -1.90
CA GLU A 30 35.19 32.34 -2.09
C GLU A 30 35.51 31.09 -1.21
N SER A 31 36.74 30.60 -1.32
CA SER A 31 37.29 29.39 -0.69
C SER A 31 37.51 29.45 0.84
N THR A 32 37.66 28.28 1.49
CA THR A 32 38.93 27.95 2.20
C THR A 32 39.07 26.46 2.54
N ASN A 33 40.32 25.99 2.61
CA ASN A 33 40.73 24.60 2.87
C ASN A 33 40.51 24.14 4.33
N ARG A 34 40.31 22.83 4.54
CA ARG A 34 41.32 21.95 5.21
C ARG A 34 40.99 20.44 5.23
N SER A 35 42.06 19.67 5.16
CA SER A 35 42.26 18.24 5.54
C SER A 35 41.54 17.78 6.82
N GLY A 36 41.28 16.49 7.08
CA GLY A 36 41.65 15.26 6.35
C GLY A 36 41.99 14.09 7.32
N ARG A 37 41.94 12.85 6.82
CA ARG A 37 42.30 11.54 7.43
C ARG A 37 41.38 10.86 8.46
N SER A 38 40.94 9.67 8.07
CA SER A 38 40.49 8.54 8.88
C SER A 38 41.58 7.94 9.78
N HIS A 39 41.18 7.13 10.76
CA HIS A 39 41.85 5.86 11.07
C HIS A 39 40.86 4.80 11.59
N ARG A 40 41.23 3.52 11.45
CA ARG A 40 40.44 2.32 11.75
C ARG A 40 41.36 1.27 12.42
N GLU A 41 40.79 0.50 13.37
CA GLU A 41 41.24 -0.80 13.93
C GLU A 41 42.63 -0.94 14.60
N GLU A 42 42.67 -1.55 15.79
CA GLU A 42 43.36 -2.85 15.97
C GLU A 42 42.90 -3.64 17.23
N LEU A 43 43.35 -4.90 17.37
CA LEU A 43 42.82 -5.96 18.25
C LEU A 43 43.77 -6.35 19.40
N SER A 44 43.21 -6.96 20.47
CA SER A 44 43.91 -7.88 21.39
C SER A 44 42.88 -8.82 22.02
N ARG A 45 42.86 -10.15 21.79
CA ARG A 45 43.78 -11.25 22.21
C ARG A 45 43.81 -11.54 23.73
N GLY A 46 43.50 -12.80 24.07
CA GLY A 46 43.72 -13.40 25.37
C GLY A 46 43.00 -14.74 25.50
N GLY A 47 43.74 -15.85 25.62
CA GLY A 47 43.17 -17.18 25.85
C GLY A 47 44.21 -18.17 26.36
N THR A 48 43.75 -19.26 27.00
CA THR A 48 44.47 -20.49 27.42
C THR A 48 43.48 -21.37 28.21
N SER A 49 43.67 -22.68 28.49
CA SER A 49 44.29 -23.81 27.77
C SER A 49 44.23 -25.06 28.67
N GLY A 50 43.88 -26.23 28.10
CA GLY A 50 44.22 -27.56 28.62
C GLY A 50 43.21 -28.27 29.54
N LYS A 51 43.23 -29.60 29.73
CA LYS A 51 43.43 -30.80 28.87
C LYS A 51 43.54 -32.04 29.81
N PHE A 52 42.68 -33.05 29.60
CA PHE A 52 42.83 -34.51 29.86
C PHE A 52 43.24 -35.09 31.24
N LEU A 53 42.55 -36.17 31.66
CA LEU A 53 43.12 -37.54 31.84
C LEU A 53 42.04 -38.64 32.08
N LYS A 54 42.47 -39.90 32.28
CA LYS A 54 41.71 -41.19 32.33
C LYS A 54 41.93 -41.88 33.71
N GLU A 55 41.45 -43.08 34.09
CA GLU A 55 40.85 -44.28 33.45
C GLU A 55 40.18 -45.21 34.54
N GLY A 56 39.39 -46.23 34.15
CA GLY A 56 38.94 -47.37 35.02
C GLY A 56 37.68 -47.10 35.89
N ASP A 57 36.85 -48.08 36.29
CA ASP A 57 36.87 -49.55 36.15
C ASP A 57 35.43 -50.14 36.00
N ALA A 58 35.32 -51.46 35.77
CA ALA A 58 34.08 -52.16 35.40
C ALA A 58 33.44 -53.00 36.52
N GLU A 59 32.14 -53.31 36.40
CA GLU A 59 31.55 -54.50 37.03
C GLU A 59 30.41 -55.11 36.18
N HIS A 60 30.12 -56.39 36.40
CA HIS A 60 29.31 -57.23 35.50
C HIS A 60 27.79 -57.01 35.57
N ASN A 61 27.12 -57.17 34.43
CA ASN A 61 26.01 -58.14 34.28
C ASN A 61 25.68 -58.34 32.78
N ALA A 62 25.50 -59.59 32.37
CA ALA A 62 25.11 -59.95 31.01
C ALA A 62 23.58 -60.18 30.93
N PRO A 63 22.91 -59.74 29.85
CA PRO A 63 21.56 -60.20 29.51
C PRO A 63 21.54 -61.08 28.25
N ASP A 64 20.47 -61.87 28.12
CA ASP A 64 20.34 -62.99 27.18
C ASP A 64 20.20 -62.62 25.70
N THR A 65 20.56 -63.57 24.83
CA THR A 65 20.35 -63.47 23.38
C THR A 65 18.88 -63.69 23.01
N ILE A 66 18.19 -62.61 22.69
CA ILE A 66 16.87 -62.61 22.03
C ILE A 66 17.05 -62.29 20.53
N THR A 67 16.36 -63.04 19.69
CA THR A 67 16.36 -62.89 18.22
C THR A 67 15.68 -61.57 17.80
N PRO A 68 16.16 -60.89 16.73
CA PRO A 68 15.57 -59.62 16.32
C PRO A 68 14.25 -59.86 15.59
N GLU A 69 13.13 -59.50 16.22
CA GLU A 69 11.91 -59.17 15.48
C GLU A 69 12.13 -57.88 14.68
N SER A 70 11.67 -57.85 13.44
CA SER A 70 11.78 -56.71 12.56
C SER A 70 10.87 -55.57 13.04
N VAL A 71 11.47 -54.54 13.65
CA VAL A 71 10.77 -53.29 13.93
C VAL A 71 10.75 -52.47 12.64
N ASP A 72 9.58 -52.38 12.00
CA ASP A 72 9.39 -51.44 10.89
C ASP A 72 9.70 -50.01 11.37
N PRO A 73 10.38 -49.18 10.56
CA PRO A 73 10.68 -47.82 10.96
C PRO A 73 9.38 -47.04 11.14
N VAL A 74 9.14 -46.55 12.35
CA VAL A 74 8.07 -45.59 12.62
C VAL A 74 8.36 -44.33 11.81
N GLU A 75 7.68 -44.17 10.67
CA GLU A 75 7.60 -42.90 9.99
C GLU A 75 6.99 -41.89 10.96
N VAL A 76 7.86 -41.05 11.54
CA VAL A 76 7.43 -39.80 12.16
C VAL A 76 6.88 -38.95 11.03
N ARG A 77 5.56 -39.04 10.81
CA ARG A 77 4.83 -38.05 10.05
C ARG A 77 4.96 -36.74 10.79
N VAL A 78 5.92 -35.94 10.35
CA VAL A 78 5.93 -34.51 10.59
C VAL A 78 4.66 -34.01 9.92
N GLU A 79 3.60 -33.76 10.70
CA GLU A 79 2.48 -32.98 10.20
C GLU A 79 3.06 -31.67 9.70
N GLU A 80 2.85 -31.35 8.42
CA GLU A 80 3.23 -30.06 7.89
C GLU A 80 2.52 -29.00 8.73
N VAL A 81 3.31 -28.26 9.51
CA VAL A 81 2.81 -27.06 10.19
C VAL A 81 2.55 -26.04 9.10
N VAL A 82 1.36 -26.13 8.50
CA VAL A 82 0.79 -25.11 7.62
C VAL A 82 0.95 -23.80 8.38
N PRO A 83 1.70 -22.82 7.84
CA PRO A 83 1.93 -21.59 8.57
C PRO A 83 0.59 -20.98 8.98
N VAL A 84 0.47 -20.53 10.23
CA VAL A 84 -0.73 -19.82 10.71
C VAL A 84 -1.13 -18.67 9.76
N GLN A 85 -0.16 -18.16 8.99
CA GLN A 85 -0.32 -17.17 7.95
C GLN A 85 -1.15 -17.60 6.73
N GLU A 86 -1.18 -18.88 6.33
CA GLU A 86 -2.01 -19.34 5.20
C GLU A 86 -3.47 -19.57 5.61
N ILE A 87 -3.69 -20.16 6.79
CA ILE A 87 -5.02 -20.42 7.36
C ILE A 87 -5.86 -19.13 7.48
N LEU A 88 -5.20 -17.99 7.70
CA LEU A 88 -5.85 -16.69 7.85
C LEU A 88 -6.45 -16.12 6.56
N LYS A 89 -5.92 -16.39 5.36
CA LYS A 89 -6.21 -15.55 4.18
C LYS A 89 -7.69 -15.61 3.74
N ASP A 90 -8.26 -16.81 3.65
CA ASP A 90 -9.67 -16.98 3.31
C ASP A 90 -10.60 -16.81 4.53
N ASP A 91 -10.11 -17.13 5.73
CA ASP A 91 -10.88 -17.12 6.99
C ASP A 91 -11.09 -15.70 7.55
N LEU A 92 -10.17 -14.75 7.29
CA LEU A 92 -10.31 -13.33 7.67
C LEU A 92 -11.48 -12.67 6.93
N ILE A 93 -11.52 -12.76 5.60
CA ILE A 93 -12.55 -12.08 4.79
C ILE A 93 -13.94 -12.71 5.02
N GLN A 94 -14.02 -14.04 5.13
CA GLN A 94 -15.30 -14.74 5.26
C GLN A 94 -16.02 -14.49 6.59
N ARG A 95 -15.30 -14.13 7.65
CA ARG A 95 -15.89 -13.90 8.99
C ARG A 95 -16.53 -12.51 9.18
N GLY A 96 -16.33 -11.57 8.25
CA GLY A 96 -16.89 -10.22 8.34
C GLY A 96 -16.42 -9.43 9.57
N ARG A 97 -15.23 -9.76 10.11
CA ARG A 97 -14.66 -9.13 11.32
C ARG A 97 -13.64 -8.03 11.01
N GLU A 98 -13.34 -7.80 9.73
CA GLU A 98 -12.30 -6.84 9.34
C GLU A 98 -12.79 -5.40 9.46
N ILE A 99 -12.17 -4.65 10.38
CA ILE A 99 -12.44 -3.23 10.59
C ILE A 99 -11.14 -2.47 10.32
N PHE A 100 -11.09 -1.83 9.16
CA PHE A 100 -9.95 -1.04 8.70
C PHE A 100 -10.00 0.37 9.29
N PHE A 101 -8.84 0.92 9.67
CA PHE A 101 -8.70 2.32 10.05
C PHE A 101 -7.67 3.01 9.16
N GLN A 102 -8.07 4.09 8.47
CA GLN A 102 -7.12 4.99 7.82
C GLN A 102 -6.40 5.79 8.90
N ALA A 103 -5.18 5.37 9.23
CA ALA A 103 -4.41 5.90 10.34
C ALA A 103 -3.56 7.11 9.93
N PHE A 104 -4.12 8.01 9.11
CA PHE A 104 -3.54 9.29 8.72
C PHE A 104 -4.58 10.19 8.04
N ASN A 105 -4.24 11.47 7.90
CA ASN A 105 -4.93 12.43 7.06
C ASN A 105 -3.92 13.22 6.21
N TRP A 106 -4.39 14.13 5.35
CA TRP A 106 -3.52 14.89 4.43
C TRP A 106 -2.48 15.79 5.14
N GLU A 107 -2.75 16.18 6.38
CA GLU A 107 -1.88 17.03 7.20
C GLU A 107 -0.88 16.22 8.07
N SER A 108 -1.03 14.90 8.16
CA SER A 108 -0.18 14.03 9.00
C SER A 108 1.31 14.15 8.66
N CYS A 109 1.67 14.52 7.42
CA CYS A 109 3.06 14.75 7.01
C CYS A 109 3.72 15.99 7.65
N LYS A 110 2.96 16.82 8.38
CA LYS A 110 3.46 17.99 9.12
C LYS A 110 3.87 17.64 10.56
N GLN A 111 3.73 16.37 10.95
CA GLN A 111 3.99 15.87 12.30
C GLN A 111 4.97 14.69 12.29
N ARG A 112 5.57 14.34 13.45
CA ARG A 112 6.30 13.06 13.62
C ARG A 112 5.31 11.89 13.75
N TRP A 113 4.58 11.65 12.68
CA TRP A 113 3.39 10.80 12.64
C TRP A 113 3.63 9.37 13.15
N TRP A 114 4.79 8.77 12.83
CA TRP A 114 5.10 7.41 13.30
C TRP A 114 5.08 7.29 14.83
N ASN A 115 5.60 8.28 15.56
CA ASN A 115 5.60 8.28 17.03
C ASN A 115 4.22 8.59 17.60
N LEU A 116 3.49 9.53 16.99
CA LEU A 116 2.13 9.88 17.41
C LEU A 116 1.20 8.67 17.29
N LEU A 117 1.24 7.98 16.16
CA LEU A 117 0.44 6.78 15.95
C LEU A 117 0.91 5.62 16.83
N ALA A 118 2.22 5.43 17.05
CA ALA A 118 2.74 4.41 17.95
C ALA A 118 2.21 4.57 19.38
N ASN A 119 1.99 5.80 19.85
CA ASN A 119 1.40 6.06 21.16
C ASN A 119 -0.10 5.70 21.27
N ARG A 120 -0.78 5.43 20.14
CA ARG A 120 -2.23 5.19 20.07
C ARG A 120 -2.61 3.78 19.59
N VAL A 121 -1.66 2.96 19.15
CA VAL A 121 -1.89 1.55 18.75
C VAL A 121 -2.65 0.74 19.81
N ASP A 122 -2.36 0.94 21.10
CA ASP A 122 -3.05 0.22 22.19
C ASP A 122 -4.54 0.56 22.26
N GLU A 123 -4.90 1.82 22.01
CA GLU A 123 -6.29 2.29 21.99
C GLU A 123 -7.02 1.80 20.73
N LEU A 124 -6.37 1.88 19.57
CA LEU A 124 -6.89 1.36 18.31
C LEU A 124 -7.15 -0.16 18.38
N ALA A 125 -6.29 -0.92 19.07
CA ALA A 125 -6.52 -2.34 19.36
C ALA A 125 -7.78 -2.54 20.23
N ASN A 126 -7.92 -1.76 21.31
CA ASN A 126 -9.04 -1.85 22.24
C ASN A 126 -10.39 -1.47 21.59
N TRP A 127 -10.39 -0.63 20.54
CA TRP A 127 -11.58 -0.33 19.74
C TRP A 127 -11.91 -1.42 18.71
N GLY A 128 -11.07 -2.44 18.55
CA GLY A 128 -11.31 -3.59 17.68
C GLY A 128 -10.89 -3.39 16.22
N PHE A 129 -10.05 -2.40 15.90
CA PHE A 129 -9.49 -2.27 14.56
C PHE A 129 -8.53 -3.44 14.25
N THR A 130 -8.71 -4.07 13.09
CA THR A 130 -7.93 -5.26 12.68
C THR A 130 -6.78 -4.92 11.74
N SER A 131 -6.81 -3.77 11.07
CA SER A 131 -5.74 -3.30 10.19
C SER A 131 -5.67 -1.78 10.11
N LEU A 132 -4.45 -1.23 10.21
CA LEU A 132 -4.18 0.21 10.10
C LEU A 132 -3.57 0.53 8.73
N TRP A 133 -4.28 1.28 7.90
CA TRP A 133 -3.75 1.85 6.66
C TRP A 133 -2.87 3.04 6.99
N LEU A 134 -1.57 2.86 6.75
CA LEU A 134 -0.53 3.88 6.92
C LEU A 134 -0.28 4.59 5.57
N PRO A 135 0.11 5.87 5.57
CA PRO A 135 0.43 6.59 4.34
C PRO A 135 1.68 6.02 3.66
N PRO A 136 1.99 6.41 2.40
CA PRO A 136 3.15 5.89 1.67
C PRO A 136 4.44 6.12 2.47
N ALA A 137 5.16 5.04 2.76
CA ALA A 137 6.16 4.99 3.82
C ALA A 137 7.60 5.19 3.33
N TRP A 138 7.78 5.63 2.08
CA TRP A 138 9.06 5.76 1.37
C TRP A 138 9.24 7.14 0.75
N ASP A 139 10.46 7.40 0.26
CA ASP A 139 10.87 8.71 -0.25
C ASP A 139 10.00 9.21 -1.40
N SER A 140 9.61 10.48 -1.31
CA SER A 140 8.71 11.15 -2.24
C SER A 140 9.07 12.62 -2.42
N LEU A 141 8.77 13.15 -3.61
CA LEU A 141 8.84 14.58 -3.90
C LEU A 141 7.79 15.39 -3.11
N ALA A 142 6.61 14.81 -2.87
CA ALA A 142 5.56 15.43 -2.06
C ALA A 142 5.63 14.89 -0.61
N PRO A 143 5.48 15.74 0.41
CA PRO A 143 5.57 15.28 1.81
C PRO A 143 4.48 14.27 2.19
N GLN A 144 3.37 14.21 1.43
CA GLN A 144 2.31 13.22 1.60
C GLN A 144 2.63 11.83 1.01
N GLY A 145 3.77 11.63 0.35
CA GLY A 145 4.19 10.31 -0.15
C GLY A 145 3.74 9.94 -1.58
N TYR A 146 2.70 10.58 -2.12
CA TYR A 146 2.08 10.21 -3.40
C TYR A 146 2.85 10.60 -4.68
N LEU A 147 4.09 11.07 -4.58
CA LEU A 147 5.00 11.27 -5.72
C LEU A 147 6.32 10.53 -5.49
N PRO A 148 6.33 9.18 -5.50
CA PRO A 148 7.45 8.39 -4.99
C PRO A 148 8.71 8.51 -5.87
N ARG A 149 9.88 8.37 -5.23
CA ARG A 149 11.22 8.44 -5.85
C ARG A 149 12.02 7.16 -5.57
N ASP A 150 12.49 6.99 -4.34
CA ASP A 150 13.21 5.81 -3.87
C ASP A 150 12.34 4.96 -2.95
N PHE A 151 11.87 3.83 -3.47
CA PHE A 151 11.01 2.87 -2.77
C PHE A 151 11.67 2.17 -1.57
N TYR A 152 12.99 2.24 -1.43
CA TYR A 152 13.74 1.62 -0.31
C TYR A 152 14.20 2.64 0.76
N SER A 153 14.15 3.94 0.47
CA SER A 153 14.43 4.99 1.47
C SER A 153 13.17 5.26 2.31
N LEU A 154 13.22 4.90 3.59
CA LEU A 154 12.07 4.99 4.52
C LEU A 154 12.08 6.26 5.41
N ASN A 155 13.00 7.19 5.15
CA ASN A 155 13.07 8.47 5.86
C ASN A 155 12.16 9.48 5.14
N THR A 156 11.01 9.79 5.75
CA THR A 156 9.93 10.59 5.15
C THR A 156 9.53 11.75 6.05
N SER A 157 8.62 12.60 5.59
CA SER A 157 8.02 13.67 6.42
C SER A 157 7.23 13.13 7.62
N TYR A 158 6.79 11.86 7.59
CA TYR A 158 6.12 11.19 8.70
C TYR A 158 7.07 10.71 9.81
N GLY A 159 8.36 10.56 9.50
CA GLY A 159 9.40 10.11 10.42
C GLY A 159 10.46 9.23 9.76
N SER A 160 11.40 8.76 10.57
CA SER A 160 12.54 7.92 10.16
C SER A 160 12.21 6.43 10.06
N ASP A 161 13.08 5.67 9.37
CA ASP A 161 13.02 4.20 9.27
C ASP A 161 12.87 3.51 10.66
N GLY A 162 13.67 3.93 11.64
CA GLY A 162 13.64 3.36 12.99
C GLY A 162 12.31 3.61 13.74
N GLU A 163 11.66 4.75 13.47
CA GLU A 163 10.34 5.08 14.04
C GLU A 163 9.24 4.26 13.33
N LEU A 164 9.29 4.14 12.00
CA LEU A 164 8.39 3.28 11.22
C LEU A 164 8.47 1.81 11.68
N ARG A 165 9.68 1.24 11.77
CA ARG A 165 9.87 -0.15 12.24
C ARG A 165 9.40 -0.36 13.67
N THR A 166 9.51 0.67 14.52
CA THR A 166 8.99 0.62 15.90
C THR A 166 7.46 0.65 15.92
N LEU A 167 6.83 1.47 15.08
CA LEU A 167 5.39 1.46 14.87
C LEU A 167 4.89 0.10 14.35
N LEU A 168 5.49 -0.43 13.27
CA LEU A 168 5.10 -1.71 12.66
C LEU A 168 5.20 -2.87 13.65
N ARG A 169 6.29 -2.94 14.43
CA ARG A 169 6.45 -3.92 15.50
C ARG A 169 5.33 -3.80 16.54
N LYS A 170 5.01 -2.58 17.01
CA LYS A 170 3.96 -2.37 18.02
C LYS A 170 2.56 -2.72 17.50
N ILE A 171 2.26 -2.42 16.24
CA ILE A 171 1.02 -2.83 15.56
C ILE A 171 0.88 -4.36 15.62
N ASN A 172 1.92 -5.08 15.21
CA ASN A 172 1.94 -6.55 15.22
C ASN A 172 1.89 -7.15 16.65
N GLU A 173 2.56 -6.54 17.64
CA GLU A 173 2.49 -6.93 19.06
C GLU A 173 1.08 -6.81 19.67
N ARG A 174 0.15 -6.10 19.02
CA ARG A 174 -1.26 -6.01 19.40
C ARG A 174 -2.20 -6.84 18.54
N GLY A 175 -1.66 -7.67 17.62
CA GLY A 175 -2.46 -8.49 16.71
C GLY A 175 -3.20 -7.69 15.64
N ILE A 176 -2.90 -6.40 15.50
CA ILE A 176 -3.38 -5.57 14.39
C ILE A 176 -2.43 -5.78 13.20
N ARG A 177 -2.94 -5.64 11.97
CA ARG A 177 -2.14 -5.64 10.74
C ARG A 177 -1.75 -4.22 10.33
N ALA A 178 -0.65 -4.10 9.59
CA ALA A 178 -0.22 -2.83 9.00
C ALA A 178 -0.46 -2.90 7.48
N MET A 179 -1.19 -1.93 6.94
CA MET A 179 -1.50 -1.83 5.53
C MET A 179 -0.65 -0.75 4.88
N ALA A 180 0.19 -1.14 3.90
CA ALA A 180 1.03 -0.21 3.15
C ALA A 180 0.26 0.44 2.00
N ASP A 181 0.48 1.73 1.77
CA ASP A 181 -0.09 2.46 0.65
C ASP A 181 0.81 2.41 -0.60
N ILE A 182 0.54 1.44 -1.47
CA ILE A 182 1.32 1.07 -2.65
C ILE A 182 1.05 2.04 -3.81
N VAL A 183 1.83 3.11 -3.86
CA VAL A 183 1.89 4.08 -4.98
C VAL A 183 2.84 3.57 -6.06
N ILE A 184 2.30 2.94 -7.11
CA ILE A 184 3.09 2.34 -8.21
C ILE A 184 2.62 2.72 -9.62
N ASN A 185 1.58 3.54 -9.80
CA ASN A 185 1.20 4.01 -11.13
C ASN A 185 2.27 4.92 -11.76
N HIS A 186 2.91 5.74 -10.95
CA HIS A 186 3.85 6.77 -11.39
C HIS A 186 5.03 6.88 -10.42
N ARG A 187 6.16 7.37 -10.93
CA ARG A 187 7.41 7.53 -10.17
C ARG A 187 8.17 8.74 -10.69
N ILE A 188 8.73 9.54 -9.79
CA ILE A 188 9.52 10.72 -10.14
C ILE A 188 10.96 10.29 -10.49
N GLY A 189 11.42 10.63 -11.69
CA GLY A 189 12.80 10.36 -12.12
C GLY A 189 13.83 11.16 -11.32
N SER A 190 15.03 10.58 -11.15
CA SER A 190 16.18 11.22 -10.49
C SER A 190 16.94 12.18 -11.40
N CYS A 191 16.92 11.92 -12.71
CA CYS A 191 17.66 12.70 -13.71
C CYS A 191 16.89 12.81 -15.05
N GLN A 192 17.36 13.72 -15.91
CA GLN A 192 16.78 13.92 -17.23
C GLN A 192 17.26 12.86 -18.23
N GLY A 193 16.33 12.29 -19.00
CA GLY A 193 16.59 11.40 -20.12
C GLY A 193 15.95 11.91 -21.41
N TYR A 194 15.36 11.00 -22.18
CA TYR A 194 14.68 11.26 -23.45
C TYR A 194 13.76 12.49 -23.38
N GLY A 195 13.91 13.39 -24.37
CA GLY A 195 13.14 14.63 -24.45
C GLY A 195 13.42 15.65 -23.34
N GLY A 196 14.49 15.50 -22.55
CA GLY A 196 14.82 16.39 -21.43
C GLY A 196 13.87 16.26 -20.23
N ARG A 197 13.13 15.15 -20.13
CA ARG A 197 12.17 14.88 -19.05
C ARG A 197 12.84 14.11 -17.91
N TYR A 198 12.36 14.28 -16.68
CA TYR A 198 12.79 13.47 -15.53
C TYR A 198 12.18 12.06 -15.58
N ASN A 199 12.66 11.23 -16.51
CA ASN A 199 12.14 9.90 -16.84
C ASN A 199 13.18 8.77 -16.67
N ARG A 200 14.35 9.07 -16.07
CA ARG A 200 15.39 8.12 -15.68
C ARG A 200 15.54 8.06 -14.17
N TYR A 201 16.02 6.92 -13.64
CA TYR A 201 16.11 6.65 -12.20
C TYR A 201 17.55 6.31 -11.76
N ASP A 202 18.54 6.85 -12.48
CA ASP A 202 19.97 6.68 -12.20
C ASP A 202 20.31 6.90 -10.72
N GLY A 203 21.20 6.07 -10.18
CA GLY A 203 21.72 6.19 -8.81
C GLY A 203 20.74 5.81 -7.70
N MET A 204 19.47 5.51 -8.02
CA MET A 204 18.49 4.98 -7.09
C MET A 204 18.43 3.44 -7.14
N PRO A 205 17.96 2.79 -6.07
CA PRO A 205 17.38 1.46 -6.14
C PRO A 205 16.33 1.39 -7.27
N MET A 206 16.32 0.27 -8.01
CA MET A 206 15.63 0.14 -9.30
C MET A 206 16.05 1.26 -10.30
N PRO A 207 17.31 1.23 -10.79
CA PRO A 207 17.86 2.25 -11.68
C PRO A 207 17.37 2.06 -13.12
N TRP A 208 16.06 2.23 -13.32
CA TRP A 208 15.44 2.10 -14.63
C TRP A 208 15.81 3.26 -15.55
N ASP A 209 15.75 2.99 -16.85
CA ASP A 209 15.83 3.98 -17.92
C ASP A 209 14.44 4.40 -18.40
N GLU A 210 14.39 5.15 -19.49
CA GLU A 210 13.17 5.68 -20.09
C GLU A 210 12.19 4.59 -20.57
N HIS A 211 12.61 3.34 -20.75
CA HIS A 211 11.72 2.23 -21.16
C HIS A 211 10.79 1.76 -20.03
N ALA A 212 11.09 2.11 -18.78
CA ALA A 212 10.18 1.88 -17.64
C ALA A 212 9.01 2.87 -17.59
N VAL A 213 9.00 3.89 -18.45
CA VAL A 213 7.98 4.95 -18.49
C VAL A 213 7.17 4.80 -19.78
N THR A 214 5.85 4.91 -19.67
CA THR A 214 4.94 4.83 -20.82
C THR A 214 5.22 5.93 -21.84
N CYS A 215 5.10 5.62 -23.14
CA CYS A 215 5.33 6.62 -24.19
C CYS A 215 4.34 7.80 -24.12
N ASP A 216 3.11 7.55 -23.63
CA ASP A 216 2.10 8.59 -23.37
C ASP A 216 2.57 9.67 -22.39
N THR A 217 3.47 9.34 -21.44
CA THR A 217 3.97 10.27 -20.42
C THR A 217 5.43 10.66 -20.64
N GLY A 218 5.92 10.49 -21.87
CA GLY A 218 7.24 10.93 -22.30
C GLY A 218 8.38 9.97 -21.97
N GLY A 219 8.08 8.69 -21.79
CA GLY A 219 9.07 7.60 -21.81
C GLY A 219 9.27 7.00 -23.19
N LEU A 220 9.97 5.86 -23.22
CA LEU A 220 10.22 5.02 -24.39
C LEU A 220 9.59 3.62 -24.27
N GLY A 221 8.85 3.35 -23.19
CA GLY A 221 8.07 2.13 -23.00
C GLY A 221 6.82 2.06 -23.87
N ASN A 222 6.03 1.01 -23.67
CA ASN A 222 4.77 0.80 -24.36
C ASN A 222 3.69 1.81 -23.94
N PRO A 223 2.56 1.87 -24.67
CA PRO A 223 1.41 2.67 -24.27
C PRO A 223 0.86 2.28 -22.89
N LYS A 224 0.28 3.27 -22.21
CA LYS A 224 -0.43 3.13 -20.93
C LYS A 224 -1.49 2.02 -20.96
N THR A 225 -1.71 1.41 -19.80
CA THR A 225 -2.73 0.35 -19.62
C THR A 225 -3.92 0.77 -18.76
N GLY A 226 -3.99 2.05 -18.37
CA GLY A 226 -5.07 2.68 -17.63
C GLY A 226 -5.02 4.21 -17.75
N VAL A 227 -5.57 4.92 -16.77
CA VAL A 227 -5.66 6.38 -16.76
C VAL A 227 -4.31 7.04 -16.45
N ILE A 228 -3.97 8.14 -17.14
CA ILE A 228 -2.74 8.91 -16.85
C ILE A 228 -2.91 9.67 -15.53
N PHE A 229 -1.91 9.59 -14.65
CA PHE A 229 -1.69 10.62 -13.63
C PHE A 229 -0.85 11.74 -14.25
N GLU A 230 -1.46 12.91 -14.42
CA GLU A 230 -0.88 14.00 -15.23
C GLU A 230 0.38 14.64 -14.63
N GLY A 231 1.25 15.14 -15.51
CA GLY A 231 2.42 15.94 -15.14
C GLY A 231 3.66 15.17 -14.65
N VAL A 232 3.61 13.83 -14.57
CA VAL A 232 4.72 12.98 -14.06
C VAL A 232 4.88 11.69 -14.89
N PRO A 233 6.03 11.00 -14.82
CA PRO A 233 6.24 9.73 -15.51
C PRO A 233 5.32 8.62 -14.96
N ASN A 234 4.51 8.01 -15.81
CA ASN A 234 3.66 6.85 -15.46
C ASN A 234 4.37 5.56 -15.89
N LEU A 235 4.41 4.55 -15.01
CA LEU A 235 5.19 3.33 -15.18
C LEU A 235 4.59 2.39 -16.24
N ASP A 236 5.45 1.89 -17.12
CA ASP A 236 5.08 0.84 -18.08
C ASP A 236 5.10 -0.54 -17.41
N HIS A 237 4.01 -0.89 -16.75
CA HIS A 237 3.82 -2.22 -16.18
C HIS A 237 3.77 -3.35 -17.23
N THR A 238 3.75 -3.07 -18.54
CA THR A 238 3.90 -4.13 -19.56
C THR A 238 5.34 -4.63 -19.65
N GLN A 239 6.34 -3.84 -19.24
CA GLN A 239 7.73 -4.29 -19.10
C GLN A 239 7.87 -5.33 -18.00
N GLU A 240 8.48 -6.47 -18.32
CA GLU A 240 8.70 -7.52 -17.33
C GLU A 240 9.69 -7.10 -16.24
N PHE A 241 10.74 -6.33 -16.58
CA PHE A 241 11.72 -5.88 -15.59
C PHE A 241 11.08 -4.96 -14.53
N VAL A 242 10.24 -4.00 -14.95
CA VAL A 242 9.45 -3.14 -14.05
C VAL A 242 8.60 -3.98 -13.10
N ARG A 243 7.87 -4.98 -13.63
CA ARG A 243 7.07 -5.88 -12.77
C ARG A 243 7.93 -6.70 -11.83
N ASN A 244 9.07 -7.24 -12.29
CA ASN A 244 9.92 -8.10 -11.47
C ASN A 244 10.57 -7.33 -10.31
N ASP A 245 11.03 -6.11 -10.55
CA ASP A 245 11.58 -5.23 -9.51
C ASP A 245 10.50 -4.81 -8.50
N LEU A 246 9.31 -4.38 -8.96
CA LEU A 246 8.18 -4.08 -8.08
C LEU A 246 7.75 -5.31 -7.26
N LYS A 247 7.67 -6.51 -7.86
CA LYS A 247 7.39 -7.77 -7.14
C LYS A 247 8.44 -8.06 -6.06
N ASN A 248 9.72 -7.77 -6.31
CA ASN A 248 10.80 -7.96 -5.33
C ASN A 248 10.71 -6.95 -4.17
N TRP A 249 10.44 -5.68 -4.46
CA TRP A 249 10.21 -4.68 -3.42
C TRP A 249 8.95 -4.96 -2.59
N MET A 250 7.82 -5.35 -3.19
CA MET A 250 6.61 -5.68 -2.44
C MET A 250 6.78 -6.92 -1.55
N ARG A 251 7.61 -7.90 -1.97
CA ARG A 251 8.04 -8.99 -1.10
C ARG A 251 8.82 -8.47 0.11
N TRP A 252 9.76 -7.55 -0.09
CA TRP A 252 10.54 -6.93 0.99
C TRP A 252 9.66 -6.10 1.94
N VAL A 253 8.75 -5.28 1.41
CA VAL A 253 7.77 -4.50 2.20
C VAL A 253 6.97 -5.42 3.14
N ARG A 254 6.57 -6.61 2.66
CA ARG A 254 5.81 -7.56 3.48
C ARG A 254 6.67 -8.43 4.40
N LYS A 255 7.76 -9.02 3.89
CA LYS A 255 8.53 -10.05 4.60
C LYS A 255 9.60 -9.47 5.53
N ASP A 256 10.21 -8.35 5.16
CA ASP A 256 11.41 -7.79 5.82
C ASP A 256 11.16 -6.45 6.53
N LEU A 257 10.20 -5.65 6.03
CA LEU A 257 9.83 -4.38 6.66
C LEU A 257 8.72 -4.54 7.71
N GLY A 258 7.76 -5.45 7.49
CA GLY A 258 6.73 -5.82 8.47
C GLY A 258 5.31 -5.28 8.19
N PHE A 259 5.06 -4.77 6.99
CA PHE A 259 3.67 -4.60 6.52
C PHE A 259 3.05 -5.96 6.19
N THR A 260 1.72 -6.06 6.25
CA THR A 260 1.00 -7.34 6.07
C THR A 260 -0.17 -7.26 5.10
N ASP A 261 -0.78 -6.09 4.97
CA ASP A 261 -1.86 -5.77 4.02
C ASP A 261 -1.38 -4.70 3.00
N PHE A 262 -2.06 -4.54 1.86
CA PHE A 262 -1.77 -3.49 0.87
C PHE A 262 -3.02 -2.70 0.42
N ARG A 263 -2.91 -1.37 0.39
CA ARG A 263 -3.81 -0.48 -0.37
C ARG A 263 -3.10 -0.10 -1.68
N PHE A 264 -3.73 -0.29 -2.83
CA PHE A 264 -3.19 0.14 -4.12
C PHE A 264 -3.75 1.50 -4.49
N ASP A 265 -2.87 2.50 -4.55
CA ASP A 265 -3.16 3.87 -4.98
C ASP A 265 -3.54 3.95 -6.45
N PHE A 266 -4.49 4.83 -6.79
CA PHE A 266 -4.88 5.17 -8.16
C PHE A 266 -4.99 3.92 -9.07
N SER A 267 -5.66 2.87 -8.60
CA SER A 267 -5.56 1.52 -9.18
C SER A 267 -6.24 1.37 -10.55
N LYS A 268 -6.87 2.43 -11.05
CA LYS A 268 -7.35 2.59 -12.43
C LYS A 268 -6.27 3.04 -13.41
N GLY A 269 -5.09 3.45 -12.93
CA GLY A 269 -3.98 3.95 -13.75
C GLY A 269 -3.28 2.86 -14.58
N TYR A 270 -3.43 1.61 -14.17
CA TYR A 270 -2.82 0.45 -14.81
C TYR A 270 -3.76 -0.75 -14.82
N ALA A 271 -3.53 -1.70 -15.73
CA ALA A 271 -4.42 -2.86 -15.88
C ALA A 271 -4.45 -3.73 -14.61
N SER A 272 -5.68 -4.06 -14.16
CA SER A 272 -5.98 -4.87 -12.97
C SER A 272 -5.23 -6.22 -12.92
N LYS A 273 -4.91 -6.82 -14.08
CA LYS A 273 -4.12 -8.06 -14.14
C LYS A 273 -2.75 -7.96 -13.46
N PHE A 274 -2.15 -6.75 -13.44
CA PHE A 274 -0.86 -6.53 -12.77
C PHE A 274 -1.02 -6.50 -11.25
N VAL A 275 -2.15 -5.99 -10.74
CA VAL A 275 -2.53 -6.08 -9.32
C VAL A 275 -2.52 -7.55 -8.87
N ARG A 276 -3.04 -8.46 -9.70
CA ARG A 276 -2.99 -9.91 -9.45
C ARG A 276 -1.54 -10.43 -9.39
N GLU A 277 -0.69 -10.09 -10.37
CA GLU A 277 0.74 -10.49 -10.34
C GLU A 277 1.46 -10.01 -9.06
N PHE A 278 1.17 -8.79 -8.60
CA PHE A 278 1.76 -8.24 -7.37
C PHE A 278 1.26 -8.95 -6.11
N ILE A 279 -0.04 -9.23 -6.03
CA ILE A 279 -0.64 -9.99 -4.91
C ILE A 279 -0.11 -11.42 -4.87
N ASP A 280 -0.02 -12.12 -6.01
CA ASP A 280 0.52 -13.48 -6.06
C ASP A 280 2.00 -13.52 -5.65
N ALA A 281 2.78 -12.50 -6.03
CA ALA A 281 4.20 -12.45 -5.73
C ALA A 281 4.53 -12.12 -4.27
N ALA A 282 3.76 -11.23 -3.64
CA ALA A 282 4.01 -10.73 -2.29
C ALA A 282 3.14 -11.41 -1.22
N GLN A 283 1.97 -11.93 -1.56
CA GLN A 283 1.00 -12.61 -0.67
C GLN A 283 0.51 -11.77 0.54
N PRO A 284 0.08 -10.50 0.36
CA PRO A 284 -0.58 -9.75 1.44
C PRO A 284 -1.84 -10.51 1.93
N PHE A 285 -2.22 -10.33 3.21
CA PHE A 285 -3.43 -10.97 3.75
C PHE A 285 -4.67 -10.31 3.15
N ILE A 286 -4.78 -8.99 3.27
CA ILE A 286 -5.79 -8.17 2.58
C ILE A 286 -5.12 -7.29 1.53
N SER A 287 -5.79 -7.16 0.38
CA SER A 287 -5.51 -6.12 -0.61
C SER A 287 -6.77 -5.30 -0.91
N ILE A 288 -6.62 -3.98 -1.03
CA ILE A 288 -7.71 -3.04 -1.37
C ILE A 288 -7.24 -2.13 -2.50
N GLY A 289 -7.97 -2.07 -3.61
CA GLY A 289 -7.75 -1.09 -4.67
C GLY A 289 -8.54 0.20 -4.49
N GLU A 290 -7.88 1.34 -4.73
CA GLU A 290 -8.56 2.59 -5.05
C GLU A 290 -8.96 2.64 -6.52
N TYR A 291 -10.08 1.99 -6.84
CA TYR A 291 -10.73 2.19 -8.14
C TYR A 291 -11.77 3.32 -8.02
N TRP A 292 -11.29 4.57 -7.98
CA TRP A 292 -12.15 5.75 -7.91
C TRP A 292 -12.45 6.29 -9.31
N ASP A 293 -13.71 6.23 -9.73
CA ASP A 293 -14.16 6.77 -11.01
C ASP A 293 -15.37 7.71 -10.87
N SER A 294 -15.74 8.38 -11.96
CA SER A 294 -16.82 9.38 -11.95
C SER A 294 -18.21 8.72 -11.84
N CYS A 295 -18.96 9.11 -10.82
CA CYS A 295 -20.38 8.76 -10.65
C CYS A 295 -21.26 9.43 -11.73
N ARG A 296 -22.46 8.90 -11.93
CA ARG A 296 -23.43 9.47 -12.88
C ARG A 296 -24.26 10.57 -12.21
N TYR A 297 -24.24 11.77 -12.78
CA TYR A 297 -25.06 12.91 -12.36
C TYR A 297 -26.07 13.27 -13.46
N VAL A 298 -27.23 13.79 -13.07
CA VAL A 298 -28.36 14.08 -13.95
C VAL A 298 -29.08 15.36 -13.50
N GLY A 299 -29.80 15.98 -14.44
CA GLY A 299 -30.59 17.18 -14.17
C GLY A 299 -29.78 18.48 -14.14
N PRO A 300 -30.45 19.65 -14.11
CA PRO A 300 -29.81 20.97 -14.14
C PRO A 300 -29.09 21.32 -12.83
N ASP A 301 -29.38 20.61 -11.74
CA ASP A 301 -28.78 20.78 -10.42
C ASP A 301 -27.58 19.85 -10.17
N TYR A 302 -27.17 19.07 -11.18
CA TYR A 302 -26.15 18.01 -11.05
C TYR A 302 -26.43 17.08 -9.86
N SER A 303 -27.70 16.68 -9.67
CA SER A 303 -28.07 15.64 -8.70
C SER A 303 -27.41 14.30 -9.04
N LEU A 304 -27.00 13.55 -8.02
CA LEU A 304 -26.54 12.17 -8.23
C LEU A 304 -27.71 11.34 -8.76
N ASP A 305 -27.52 10.60 -9.85
CA ASP A 305 -28.56 9.70 -10.36
C ASP A 305 -28.87 8.62 -9.30
N TYR A 306 -30.13 8.19 -9.22
CA TYR A 306 -30.53 7.07 -8.38
C TYR A 306 -29.85 5.77 -8.82
N ASN A 307 -29.78 5.52 -10.14
CA ASN A 307 -29.12 4.33 -10.66
C ASN A 307 -27.61 4.59 -10.89
N GLN A 308 -26.78 3.97 -10.06
CA GLN A 308 -25.32 3.94 -10.19
C GLN A 308 -24.78 2.54 -10.58
N ASP A 309 -25.61 1.67 -11.17
CA ASP A 309 -25.22 0.30 -11.59
C ASP A 309 -23.97 0.34 -12.48
N ALA A 310 -23.94 1.25 -13.45
CA ALA A 310 -22.78 1.46 -14.32
C ALA A 310 -21.50 1.86 -13.55
N HIS A 311 -21.60 2.55 -12.42
CA HIS A 311 -20.45 2.91 -11.58
C HIS A 311 -19.96 1.69 -10.78
N ARG A 312 -20.85 1.03 -10.00
CA ARG A 312 -20.47 -0.18 -9.24
C ARG A 312 -19.98 -1.32 -10.13
N GLN A 313 -20.54 -1.48 -11.34
CA GLN A 313 -20.09 -2.48 -12.31
C GLN A 313 -18.65 -2.23 -12.77
N ARG A 314 -18.17 -0.99 -12.90
CA ARG A 314 -16.76 -0.72 -13.28
C ARG A 314 -15.80 -1.13 -12.16
N THR A 315 -16.15 -0.89 -10.90
CA THR A 315 -15.40 -1.39 -9.74
C THR A 315 -15.41 -2.93 -9.69
N VAL A 316 -16.56 -3.57 -9.93
CA VAL A 316 -16.66 -5.05 -10.00
C VAL A 316 -15.81 -5.60 -11.16
N ASN A 317 -15.85 -4.99 -12.34
CA ASN A 317 -15.02 -5.40 -13.47
C ASN A 317 -13.51 -5.27 -13.17
N TRP A 318 -13.08 -4.28 -12.37
CA TRP A 318 -11.70 -4.17 -11.92
C TRP A 318 -11.32 -5.27 -10.92
N ILE A 319 -12.26 -5.65 -10.03
CA ILE A 319 -12.11 -6.80 -9.10
C ILE A 319 -11.99 -8.11 -9.88
N ASP A 320 -12.91 -8.39 -10.82
CA ASP A 320 -12.88 -9.56 -11.71
C ASP A 320 -11.62 -9.57 -12.58
N GLY A 321 -11.19 -8.41 -13.06
CA GLY A 321 -9.97 -8.22 -13.84
C GLY A 321 -8.68 -8.47 -13.05
N ASN A 322 -8.73 -8.63 -11.73
CA ASN A 322 -7.65 -9.18 -10.91
C ASN A 322 -8.00 -10.56 -10.31
N GLN A 323 -8.99 -11.25 -10.88
CA GLN A 323 -9.51 -12.55 -10.46
C GLN A 323 -10.02 -12.57 -9.01
N GLY A 324 -10.57 -11.45 -8.54
CA GLY A 324 -11.07 -11.30 -7.17
C GLY A 324 -10.00 -11.43 -6.09
N ALA A 325 -8.73 -11.19 -6.40
CA ALA A 325 -7.62 -11.25 -5.44
C ALA A 325 -7.52 -10.00 -4.54
N SER A 326 -8.08 -8.88 -4.99
CA SER A 326 -8.15 -7.61 -4.27
C SER A 326 -9.61 -7.22 -4.02
N CYS A 327 -9.90 -6.65 -2.85
CA CYS A 327 -11.11 -5.87 -2.61
C CYS A 327 -11.00 -4.49 -3.26
N ALA A 328 -12.05 -3.69 -3.26
CA ALA A 328 -11.98 -2.28 -3.67
C ALA A 328 -12.77 -1.37 -2.71
N PHE A 329 -12.35 -0.11 -2.62
CA PHE A 329 -13.14 0.91 -1.92
C PHE A 329 -14.49 1.12 -2.62
N ASP A 330 -15.59 1.06 -1.87
CA ASP A 330 -16.94 1.23 -2.40
C ASP A 330 -17.30 2.72 -2.52
N PHE A 331 -16.64 3.40 -3.47
CA PHE A 331 -16.93 4.77 -3.86
C PHE A 331 -18.41 4.96 -4.26
N THR A 332 -19.10 3.91 -4.71
CA THR A 332 -20.53 3.96 -5.03
C THR A 332 -21.38 4.14 -3.77
N THR A 333 -21.11 3.35 -2.72
CA THR A 333 -21.78 3.52 -1.42
C THR A 333 -21.45 4.87 -0.80
N LYS A 334 -20.19 5.33 -0.86
CA LYS A 334 -19.77 6.69 -0.44
C LYS A 334 -20.63 7.77 -1.13
N ALA A 335 -20.72 7.75 -2.46
CA ALA A 335 -21.50 8.70 -3.24
C ALA A 335 -22.97 8.77 -2.80
N ILE A 336 -23.60 7.59 -2.72
CA ILE A 336 -25.03 7.48 -2.49
C ILE A 336 -25.38 7.81 -1.05
N LEU A 337 -24.55 7.40 -0.09
CA LEU A 337 -24.73 7.72 1.33
C LEU A 337 -24.60 9.22 1.58
N GLN A 338 -23.61 9.87 0.98
CA GLN A 338 -23.40 11.31 1.07
C GLN A 338 -24.61 12.10 0.53
N GLU A 339 -25.09 11.78 -0.68
CA GLU A 339 -26.29 12.40 -1.28
C GLU A 339 -27.55 12.10 -0.46
N ALA A 340 -27.71 10.86 0.03
CA ALA A 340 -28.86 10.44 0.83
C ALA A 340 -28.94 11.20 2.16
N VAL A 341 -27.81 11.41 2.84
CA VAL A 341 -27.75 12.22 4.07
C VAL A 341 -27.98 13.69 3.76
N TRP A 342 -27.21 14.27 2.82
CA TRP A 342 -27.26 15.69 2.46
C TRP A 342 -28.67 16.15 2.04
N LYS A 343 -29.35 15.37 1.18
CA LYS A 343 -30.70 15.69 0.70
C LYS A 343 -31.82 15.04 1.52
N LYS A 344 -31.49 14.29 2.59
CA LYS A 344 -32.44 13.47 3.38
C LYS A 344 -33.23 12.46 2.53
N GLN A 345 -32.59 11.95 1.47
CA GLN A 345 -33.14 11.07 0.45
C GLN A 345 -32.84 9.59 0.77
N TRP A 346 -33.28 9.12 1.93
CA TRP A 346 -33.02 7.76 2.44
C TRP A 346 -33.49 6.63 1.50
N TRP A 347 -34.48 6.91 0.63
CA TRP A 347 -34.93 5.99 -0.42
C TRP A 347 -33.82 5.60 -1.41
N ARG A 348 -32.74 6.39 -1.51
CA ARG A 348 -31.55 6.04 -2.30
C ARG A 348 -30.78 4.84 -1.76
N LEU A 349 -30.88 4.53 -0.46
CA LEU A 349 -30.14 3.44 0.20
C LEU A 349 -30.66 2.03 -0.15
N ARG A 350 -31.54 1.91 -1.15
CA ARG A 350 -32.14 0.66 -1.62
C ARG A 350 -32.23 0.69 -3.15
N ASP A 351 -31.62 -0.28 -3.82
CA ASP A 351 -31.70 -0.42 -5.28
C ASP A 351 -33.06 -0.98 -5.74
N GLY A 352 -33.28 -1.02 -7.04
CA GLY A 352 -34.53 -1.50 -7.65
C GLY A 352 -34.85 -2.98 -7.37
N GLN A 353 -33.88 -3.77 -6.87
CA GLN A 353 -34.06 -5.16 -6.45
C GLN A 353 -34.14 -5.30 -4.91
N GLY A 354 -34.09 -4.19 -4.18
CA GLY A 354 -34.19 -4.15 -2.73
C GLY A 354 -32.87 -4.35 -1.97
N ARG A 355 -31.72 -4.31 -2.64
CA ARG A 355 -30.38 -4.50 -2.07
C ARG A 355 -29.70 -3.17 -1.76
N PRO A 356 -28.54 -3.14 -1.06
CA PRO A 356 -27.68 -1.96 -1.01
C PRO A 356 -27.30 -1.50 -2.44
N PRO A 357 -27.21 -0.18 -2.69
CA PRO A 357 -27.09 0.36 -4.04
C PRO A 357 -25.64 0.50 -4.54
N GLY A 358 -24.64 0.32 -3.68
CA GLY A 358 -23.22 0.31 -4.05
C GLY A 358 -22.66 -1.07 -4.41
N VAL A 359 -21.33 -1.20 -4.41
CA VAL A 359 -20.63 -2.48 -4.64
C VAL A 359 -21.00 -3.50 -3.56
N LEU A 360 -21.26 -3.05 -2.33
CA LEU A 360 -21.77 -3.86 -1.22
C LEU A 360 -22.99 -4.73 -1.59
N GLY A 361 -23.88 -4.25 -2.47
CA GLY A 361 -25.07 -4.99 -2.91
C GLY A 361 -24.85 -5.93 -4.10
N MET A 362 -23.64 -5.95 -4.67
CA MET A 362 -23.23 -6.89 -5.72
C MET A 362 -22.23 -7.92 -5.19
N TRP A 363 -21.22 -7.49 -4.44
CA TRP A 363 -20.12 -8.33 -3.96
C TRP A 363 -19.61 -7.86 -2.60
N SER A 364 -20.40 -8.11 -1.56
CA SER A 364 -20.11 -7.65 -0.19
C SER A 364 -18.73 -8.05 0.34
N SER A 365 -18.26 -9.28 0.05
CA SER A 365 -16.93 -9.77 0.45
C SER A 365 -15.74 -9.16 -0.32
N ARG A 366 -16.00 -8.18 -1.21
CA ARG A 366 -14.99 -7.39 -1.92
C ARG A 366 -15.21 -5.87 -1.82
N ALA A 367 -16.24 -5.42 -1.11
CA ALA A 367 -16.58 -4.01 -0.94
C ALA A 367 -16.04 -3.45 0.39
N VAL A 368 -15.13 -2.49 0.32
CA VAL A 368 -14.64 -1.76 1.52
C VAL A 368 -15.36 -0.42 1.61
N THR A 369 -16.36 -0.34 2.49
CA THR A 369 -17.13 0.88 2.73
C THR A 369 -16.39 1.87 3.62
N PHE A 370 -16.51 3.17 3.34
CA PHE A 370 -15.91 4.25 4.11
C PHE A 370 -16.81 5.51 4.06
N VAL A 371 -16.59 6.46 4.97
CA VAL A 371 -17.35 7.73 5.05
C VAL A 371 -16.61 8.89 4.38
N ASP A 372 -15.32 9.02 4.67
CA ASP A 372 -14.36 9.90 3.99
C ASP A 372 -12.96 9.29 4.07
N ASN A 373 -12.09 9.65 3.12
CA ASN A 373 -10.65 9.35 3.15
C ASN A 373 -9.85 10.67 3.24
N HIS A 374 -8.55 10.66 2.92
CA HIS A 374 -7.74 11.88 2.90
C HIS A 374 -8.11 12.85 1.75
N ASP A 375 -8.50 12.34 0.58
CA ASP A 375 -8.86 13.13 -0.59
C ASP A 375 -10.26 13.73 -0.50
N THR A 376 -11.24 12.90 -0.15
CA THR A 376 -12.65 13.30 -0.11
C THR A 376 -12.90 14.25 1.05
N GLY A 377 -12.33 13.95 2.22
CA GLY A 377 -12.37 14.77 3.43
C GLY A 377 -11.07 15.54 3.69
N SER A 378 -10.60 15.51 4.94
CA SER A 378 -9.37 16.19 5.39
C SER A 378 -9.32 17.68 4.99
N SER A 379 -8.13 18.21 4.72
CA SER A 379 -7.89 19.55 4.16
C SER A 379 -8.04 19.62 2.63
N GLN A 380 -8.04 18.50 1.89
CA GLN A 380 -8.25 18.49 0.44
C GLN A 380 -9.71 18.78 0.07
N ARG A 381 -10.66 18.17 0.80
CA ARG A 381 -12.11 18.36 0.66
C ARG A 381 -12.61 18.21 -0.79
N PHE A 382 -12.08 17.25 -1.55
CA PHE A 382 -12.54 17.04 -2.94
C PHE A 382 -13.98 16.52 -3.01
N TRP A 383 -14.46 15.79 -2.00
CA TRP A 383 -15.81 15.25 -1.97
C TRP A 383 -16.33 14.97 -0.53
N PRO A 384 -16.37 15.99 0.34
CA PRO A 384 -16.53 15.79 1.78
C PRO A 384 -17.94 15.31 2.12
N PHE A 385 -18.03 14.35 3.05
CA PHE A 385 -19.30 14.03 3.69
C PHE A 385 -19.79 15.23 4.53
N PRO A 386 -21.10 15.41 4.74
CA PRO A 386 -21.63 16.45 5.64
C PRO A 386 -20.92 16.51 7.01
N ASP A 387 -20.32 17.67 7.31
CA ASP A 387 -19.45 17.90 8.47
C ASP A 387 -20.17 17.74 9.84
N ASP A 388 -21.50 17.87 9.88
CA ASP A 388 -22.31 17.75 11.11
C ASP A 388 -22.51 16.31 11.59
N HIS A 389 -21.96 15.33 10.87
CA HIS A 389 -22.14 13.90 11.13
C HIS A 389 -20.83 13.09 11.17
N VAL A 390 -19.65 13.72 11.04
CA VAL A 390 -18.36 13.02 10.94
C VAL A 390 -17.31 13.61 11.89
N VAL A 391 -16.74 12.75 12.75
CA VAL A 391 -15.58 13.06 13.58
C VAL A 391 -14.31 12.86 12.74
N GLN A 392 -13.47 13.89 12.64
CA GLN A 392 -12.23 13.81 11.85
C GLN A 392 -11.11 13.08 12.59
N VAL A 393 -10.17 12.48 11.86
CA VAL A 393 -9.00 11.79 12.47
C VAL A 393 -8.21 12.72 13.40
N LEU A 394 -8.11 14.03 13.12
CA LEU A 394 -7.47 15.01 14.02
C LEU A 394 -8.16 15.20 15.38
N GLN A 395 -9.43 14.79 15.51
CA GLN A 395 -10.17 14.78 16.79
C GLN A 395 -9.97 13.46 17.56
N ILE A 396 -9.40 12.45 16.90
CA ILE A 396 -9.13 11.10 17.44
C ILE A 396 -7.63 10.99 17.78
N LEU A 397 -6.76 11.35 16.85
CA LEU A 397 -5.30 11.36 16.91
C LEU A 397 -4.83 12.83 16.73
N PRO A 398 -4.18 13.46 17.72
CA PRO A 398 -3.77 14.86 17.65
C PRO A 398 -2.71 15.13 16.57
#